data_AF-A0A7W1I2T5-F1
#
_entry.id   AF-A0A7W1I2T5-F1
#
_cell.length_a   1.000
_cell.length_b   1.000
_cell.length_c   1.000
_cell.angle_alpha   90.00
_cell.angle_beta   90.00
_cell.angle_gamma   90.00
#
_symmetry.space_group_name_H-M   'P 1'
#
loop_
_entity.id
_entity.type
_entity.pdbx_description
1 polymer ?
#
loop_
_entity_poly.entity_id
_entity_poly.type
_entity_poly.pdbx_seq_one_letter_code
_entity_poly.pdbx_strand_id
1 'polypeptide(L)'
;AQYVLRDQPEWTADRIREAMEAGTEKHVKLKSPIPVFLGYWTARVRPDNTVQFRRDVYEVDGKLQARLNDRLARLRRSGEAAAVATTVANDDADEKPATTEPRRAATGKK
;
A
#
# COMPACT_ATOMS: atom_id res chain seq x y z
N ALA A 1 6.60 19.61 -31.55
CA ALA A 1 5.36 20.33 -31.94
C ALA A 1 4.64 19.72 -33.15
N GLN A 2 5.36 19.24 -34.18
CA GLN A 2 4.76 18.79 -35.44
C GLN A 2 3.64 17.74 -35.32
N TYR A 3 3.76 16.77 -34.41
CA TYR A 3 2.72 15.74 -34.19
C TYR A 3 1.37 16.33 -33.76
N VAL A 4 1.36 17.26 -32.79
CA VAL A 4 0.13 17.80 -32.20
C VAL A 4 -0.53 18.88 -33.06
N LEU A 5 0.23 19.49 -33.99
CA LEU A 5 -0.26 20.54 -34.90
C LEU A 5 -0.56 20.02 -36.32
N ARG A 6 -0.42 18.72 -36.59
CA ARG A 6 -0.52 18.14 -37.94
C ARG A 6 -1.83 18.44 -38.69
N ASP A 7 -2.93 18.65 -37.95
CA ASP A 7 -4.25 18.94 -38.51
C ASP A 7 -4.48 20.45 -38.72
N GLN A 8 -3.45 21.28 -38.51
CA GLN A 8 -3.45 22.73 -38.68
C GLN A 8 -2.49 23.10 -39.83
N PRO A 9 -2.95 23.15 -41.10
CA PRO A 9 -2.09 23.34 -42.28
C PRO A 9 -1.31 24.67 -42.27
N GLU A 10 -1.78 25.66 -41.52
CA GLU A 10 -1.09 26.92 -41.28
C GLU A 10 0.23 26.77 -40.48
N TRP A 11 0.41 25.63 -39.80
CA TRP A 11 1.60 25.27 -39.01
C TRP A 11 2.51 24.32 -39.78
N THR A 12 3.20 24.87 -40.77
CA THR A 12 4.27 24.17 -41.49
C THR A 12 5.49 23.92 -40.60
N ALA A 13 6.35 22.98 -40.99
CA ALA A 13 7.59 22.69 -40.26
C ALA A 13 8.48 23.95 -40.08
N ASP A 14 8.60 24.76 -41.13
CA ASP A 14 9.38 26.00 -41.09
C ASP A 14 8.79 27.02 -40.13
N ARG A 15 7.46 27.19 -40.14
CA ARG A 15 6.77 28.10 -39.22
C ARG A 15 6.89 27.66 -37.76
N ILE A 16 6.86 26.36 -37.52
CA ILE A 16 7.08 25.79 -36.18
C ILE A 16 8.50 26.13 -35.71
N ARG A 17 9.51 25.92 -36.57
CA ARG A 17 10.91 26.21 -36.24
C ARG A 17 11.13 27.69 -35.97
N GLU A 18 10.62 28.55 -36.85
CA GLU A 18 10.65 30.01 -36.66
C GLU A 18 10.04 30.41 -35.30
N ALA A 19 8.87 29.84 -34.95
CA ALA A 19 8.22 30.14 -33.67
C ALA A 19 9.01 29.62 -32.44
N MET A 20 9.72 28.50 -32.55
CA MET A 20 10.57 27.99 -31.46
C MET A 20 11.83 28.84 -31.24
N GLU A 21 12.36 29.42 -32.32
CA GLU A 21 13.61 30.22 -32.30
C GLU A 21 13.36 31.71 -32.04
N ALA A 22 12.11 32.17 -32.13
CA ALA A 22 11.73 33.58 -31.99
C ALA A 22 11.98 34.20 -30.59
N GLY A 23 12.33 33.41 -29.57
CA GLY A 23 12.59 33.88 -28.21
C GLY A 23 11.39 34.51 -27.49
N THR A 24 10.22 34.50 -28.12
CA THR A 24 8.95 35.03 -27.60
C THR A 24 7.93 33.90 -27.51
N GLU A 25 7.13 33.91 -26.45
CA GLU A 25 6.14 32.86 -26.22
C GLU A 25 4.96 33.00 -27.19
N LYS A 26 4.55 31.87 -27.78
CA LYS A 26 3.38 31.80 -28.65
C LYS A 26 2.42 30.71 -28.21
N HIS A 27 1.22 31.11 -27.82
CA HIS A 27 0.14 30.22 -27.47
C HIS A 27 -0.58 29.70 -28.72
N VAL A 28 -0.72 28.37 -28.83
CA VAL A 28 -1.41 27.72 -29.95
C VAL A 28 -2.44 26.74 -29.39
N LYS A 29 -3.71 26.98 -29.68
CA LYS A 29 -4.79 26.08 -29.27
C LYS A 29 -4.79 24.83 -30.16
N LEU A 30 -4.85 23.65 -29.54
CA LEU A 30 -5.02 22.40 -30.28
C LEU A 30 -6.47 22.27 -30.76
N LYS A 31 -6.65 21.79 -32.00
CA LYS A 31 -7.98 21.50 -32.56
C LYS A 31 -8.69 20.40 -31.77
N SER A 32 -7.95 19.34 -31.44
CA SER A 32 -8.45 18.20 -30.68
C SER A 32 -7.73 18.13 -29.34
N PRO A 33 -8.45 18.07 -28.21
CA PRO A 33 -7.84 17.83 -26.91
C PRO A 33 -7.11 16.49 -26.89
N ILE A 34 -5.90 16.48 -26.31
CA ILE A 34 -5.11 15.27 -26.11
C ILE A 34 -5.09 14.98 -24.60
N PRO A 35 -5.68 13.86 -24.13
CA PRO A 35 -5.60 13.50 -22.72
C PRO A 35 -4.16 13.26 -22.28
N VAL A 36 -3.75 13.88 -21.18
CA VAL A 36 -2.41 13.71 -20.60
C VAL A 36 -2.55 13.11 -19.20
N PHE A 37 -1.87 11.99 -18.97
CA PHE A 37 -1.81 11.34 -17.67
C PHE A 37 -0.35 11.31 -17.22
N LEU A 38 -0.08 11.94 -16.07
CA LEU A 38 1.22 11.87 -15.42
C LEU A 38 1.10 10.91 -14.23
N GLY A 39 1.74 9.75 -14.34
CA GLY A 39 1.78 8.77 -13.27
C GLY A 39 3.20 8.36 -12.94
N TYR A 40 3.39 7.94 -11.69
CA TYR A 40 4.66 7.55 -11.13
C TYR A 40 4.61 6.07 -10.72
N TRP A 41 5.40 5.25 -11.41
CA TRP A 41 5.50 3.82 -11.15
C TRP A 41 6.96 3.40 -11.08
N THR A 42 7.31 2.76 -9.99
CA THR A 42 8.64 2.19 -9.73
C THR A 42 8.76 0.74 -10.22
N ALA A 43 7.63 0.12 -10.60
CA ALA A 43 7.55 -1.20 -11.21
C ALA A 43 6.52 -1.23 -12.36
N ARG A 44 6.87 -1.82 -13.51
CA ARG A 44 5.96 -1.98 -14.66
C ARG A 44 6.23 -3.28 -15.43
N VAL A 45 5.16 -3.91 -15.89
CA VAL A 45 5.21 -5.06 -16.81
C VAL A 45 5.35 -4.58 -18.25
N ARG A 46 6.32 -5.15 -18.98
CA ARG A 46 6.50 -4.93 -20.42
C ARG A 46 5.59 -5.84 -21.25
N PRO A 47 5.37 -5.53 -22.54
CA PRO A 47 4.65 -6.42 -23.47
C PRO A 47 5.26 -7.82 -23.62
N ASP A 48 6.56 -7.99 -23.33
CA ASP A 48 7.27 -9.28 -23.36
C ASP A 48 7.10 -10.09 -22.05
N ASN A 49 6.15 -9.71 -21.19
CA ASN A 49 5.89 -10.30 -19.87
C ASN A 49 7.05 -10.20 -18.86
N THR A 50 8.04 -9.34 -19.10
CA THR A 50 9.09 -9.08 -18.11
C THR A 50 8.74 -7.91 -17.21
N VAL A 51 9.16 -7.98 -15.95
CA VAL A 51 8.98 -6.90 -14.98
C VAL A 51 10.21 -5.99 -14.99
N GLN A 52 9.99 -4.69 -15.12
CA GLN A 52 11.03 -3.68 -14.97
C GLN A 52 10.82 -2.85 -13.72
N PHE A 53 11.89 -2.69 -12.95
CA PHE A 53 11.95 -1.78 -11.82
C PHE A 53 12.70 -0.49 -12.20
N ARG A 54 12.39 0.59 -11.49
CA ARG A 54 13.02 1.90 -11.60
C ARG A 54 13.43 2.39 -10.22
N ARG A 55 14.43 3.26 -10.19
CA ARG A 55 14.85 3.93 -8.95
C ARG A 55 13.71 4.81 -8.46
N ASP A 56 13.33 4.63 -7.20
CA ASP A 56 12.34 5.45 -6.52
C ASP A 56 12.96 6.80 -6.08
N VAL A 57 13.00 7.76 -6.99
CA VAL A 57 13.64 9.08 -6.75
C VAL A 57 12.86 9.96 -5.77
N TYR A 58 11.58 9.68 -5.54
CA TYR A 58 10.74 10.39 -4.58
C TYR A 58 10.62 9.67 -3.23
N GLU A 59 11.25 8.50 -3.10
CA GLU A 59 11.30 7.69 -1.87
C GLU A 59 9.90 7.33 -1.34
N VAL A 60 8.92 7.20 -2.23
CA VAL A 60 7.55 6.85 -1.89
C VAL A 60 7.45 5.41 -1.40
N ASP A 61 8.15 4.48 -2.06
CA ASP A 61 8.11 3.06 -1.77
C ASP A 61 8.72 2.76 -0.40
N GLY A 62 9.86 3.39 -0.08
CA GLY A 62 10.51 3.24 1.22
C GLY A 62 9.62 3.72 2.37
N LYS A 63 8.97 4.88 2.20
CA LYS A 63 8.00 5.42 3.17
C LYS A 63 6.79 4.50 3.33
N LEU A 64 6.29 3.96 2.24
CA LEU A 64 5.16 3.02 2.25
C LEU A 64 5.53 1.72 2.97
N GLN A 65 6.70 1.15 2.68
CA GLN A 65 7.21 -0.06 3.31
C GLN A 65 7.37 0.11 4.82
N ALA A 66 7.92 1.24 5.29
CA ALA A 66 8.04 1.54 6.71
C ALA A 66 6.67 1.54 7.41
N ARG A 67 5.68 2.22 6.83
CA ARG A 67 4.30 2.25 7.36
C ARG A 67 3.65 0.88 7.39
N LEU A 68 3.88 0.07 6.35
CA LEU A 68 3.37 -1.29 6.27
C LEU A 68 3.97 -2.15 7.40
N ASN A 69 5.28 -2.06 7.61
CA ASN A 69 5.98 -2.78 8.67
C ASN A 69 5.46 -2.41 10.07
N ASP A 70 5.27 -1.11 10.33
CA ASP A 70 4.71 -0.65 11.61
C ASP A 70 3.31 -1.21 11.86
N ARG A 71 2.47 -1.23 10.82
CA ARG A 71 1.12 -1.80 10.90
C ARG A 71 1.17 -3.30 11.18
N LEU A 72 2.04 -4.04 10.48
CA LEU A 72 2.21 -5.47 10.67
C LEU A 72 2.68 -5.79 12.09
N ALA A 73 3.63 -5.02 12.62
CA ALA A 73 4.12 -5.20 13.99
C ALA A 73 3.02 -4.98 15.03
N ARG A 74 2.17 -3.97 14.85
CA ARG A 74 1.00 -3.75 15.72
C ARG A 74 0.01 -4.92 15.67
N LEU A 75 -0.29 -5.42 14.47
CA LEU A 75 -1.23 -6.53 14.29
C LEU A 75 -0.72 -7.84 14.91
N ARG A 76 0.58 -8.11 14.80
CA ARG A 76 1.20 -9.28 15.45
C ARG A 76 1.05 -9.21 16.97
N ARG A 77 1.41 -8.07 17.58
CA ARG A 77 1.26 -7.87 19.03
C ARG A 77 -0.19 -8.00 19.50
N SER A 78 -1.16 -7.49 18.74
CA SER A 78 -2.57 -7.68 19.11
C SER A 78 -3.02 -9.13 19.00
N GLY A 79 -2.50 -9.88 18.01
CA GLY A 79 -2.79 -11.31 17.87
C GLY A 79 -2.16 -12.14 18.99
N GLU A 80 -0.91 -11.86 19.33
CA GLU A 80 -0.21 -12.48 20.46
C GLU A 80 -0.89 -12.17 21.80
N ALA A 81 -1.28 -10.91 22.04
CA ALA A 81 -2.01 -10.53 23.25
C ALA A 81 -3.37 -11.24 23.36
N ALA A 82 -4.10 -11.40 22.24
CA ALA A 82 -5.36 -12.13 22.21
C ALA A 82 -5.17 -13.65 22.47
N ALA A 83 -4.09 -14.24 21.95
CA ALA A 83 -3.75 -15.64 22.22
C ALA A 83 -3.40 -15.86 23.70
N VAL A 84 -2.58 -14.97 24.29
CA VAL A 84 -2.21 -15.04 25.71
C VAL A 84 -3.43 -14.88 26.60
N ALA A 85 -4.31 -13.91 26.33
CA ALA A 85 -5.54 -13.72 27.10
C ALA A 85 -6.46 -14.96 27.05
N THR A 86 -6.47 -15.68 25.92
CA THR A 86 -7.25 -16.93 25.77
C THR A 86 -6.65 -18.07 26.58
N THR A 87 -5.32 -18.20 26.61
CA THR A 87 -4.64 -19.22 27.45
C THR A 87 -4.85 -18.96 28.93
N VAL A 88 -4.66 -17.71 29.38
CA VAL A 88 -4.85 -17.34 30.80
C VAL A 88 -6.30 -17.58 31.25
N ALA A 89 -7.29 -17.23 30.42
CA ALA A 89 -8.69 -17.48 30.74
C ALA A 89 -9.05 -18.98 30.84
N ASN A 90 -8.30 -19.86 30.16
CA ASN A 90 -8.47 -21.30 30.25
C ASN A 90 -7.72 -21.89 31.46
N ASP A 91 -6.56 -21.36 31.82
CA ASP A 91 -5.79 -21.79 32.99
C ASP A 91 -6.49 -21.40 34.32
N ASP A 92 -7.15 -20.24 34.38
CA ASP A 92 -7.93 -19.79 35.54
C ASP A 92 -9.22 -20.61 35.78
N ALA A 93 -9.65 -21.41 34.79
CA ALA A 93 -10.85 -22.24 34.89
C ALA A 93 -10.60 -23.62 35.55
N ASP A 94 -9.34 -24.06 35.68
CA ASP A 94 -8.98 -25.36 36.26
C ASP A 94 -8.73 -25.32 37.78
N GLU A 95 -8.69 -24.14 38.41
CA GLU A 95 -8.59 -24.01 39.87
C GLU A 95 -9.97 -23.95 40.55
N LYS A 96 -10.70 -25.07 40.55
CA LYS A 96 -11.88 -25.23 41.43
C LYS A 96 -11.41 -25.54 42.86
N PRO A 97 -11.87 -24.82 43.91
CA PRO A 97 -11.50 -25.16 45.28
C PRO A 97 -12.11 -26.53 45.65
N ALA A 98 -11.23 -27.47 46.02
CA ALA A 98 -11.60 -28.77 46.54
C ALA A 98 -12.55 -28.61 47.73
N THR A 99 -13.80 -29.06 47.57
CA THR A 99 -14.82 -29.02 48.62
C THR A 99 -14.57 -30.19 49.56
N THR A 100 -14.09 -29.92 50.77
CA THR A 100 -13.91 -30.93 51.84
C THR A 100 -15.27 -31.35 52.40
N GLU A 101 -15.71 -32.58 52.12
CA GLU A 101 -16.81 -33.23 52.84
C GLU A 101 -16.37 -33.68 54.25
N PRO A 102 -17.22 -33.57 55.30
CA PRO A 102 -16.89 -34.08 56.62
C PRO A 102 -17.15 -35.60 56.69
N ARG A 103 -16.10 -36.38 56.99
CA ARG A 103 -16.21 -37.81 57.29
C ARG A 103 -17.16 -38.05 58.47
N ARG A 104 -18.31 -38.69 58.23
CA ARG A 104 -19.14 -39.30 59.29
C ARG A 104 -18.43 -40.55 59.81
N ALA A 105 -18.08 -40.53 61.10
CA ALA A 105 -17.66 -41.72 61.85
C ALA A 105 -18.86 -42.65 62.05
N ALA A 106 -18.79 -43.87 61.50
CA ALA A 106 -19.71 -44.95 61.83
C ALA A 106 -19.17 -45.68 63.07
N THR A 107 -19.87 -45.52 64.18
CA THR A 107 -19.71 -46.30 65.41
C THR A 107 -20.28 -47.71 65.17
N GLY A 108 -19.47 -48.74 65.38
CA GLY A 108 -19.87 -50.14 65.35
C GLY A 108 -19.24 -50.90 66.52
N LYS A 109 -20.01 -51.02 67.60
CA LYS A 109 -19.73 -51.68 68.87
C LYS A 109 -19.71 -53.21 68.68
N LYS A 110 -18.73 -53.90 69.28
CA LYS A 110 -18.97 -55.18 69.95
C LYS A 110 -19.06 -54.91 71.45
#